data_AF-A0A3N7ITT5-F1
#
_entry.id   AF-A0A3N7ITT5-F1
#
_cell.length_a   1.000
_cell.length_b   1.000
_cell.length_c   1.000
_cell.angle_alpha   90.00
_cell.angle_beta   90.00
_cell.angle_gamma   90.00
#
_symmetry.space_group_name_H-M   'P 1'
#
loop_
_entity.id
_entity.type
_entity.pdbx_description
1 polymer ?
#
loop_
_entity_poly.entity_id
_entity_poly.type
_entity_poly.pdbx_seq_one_letter_code
_entity_poly.pdbx_strand_id
1 'polypeptide(L)'
;MTETTRDWYLRAARELAATSARQVEWCLGVADDPRMLALLDALPRPARQPSLLFAVAAYLGAPDAPYAAWADAVLARSDELVRELPRRRVQTNEPGRCVPLLAALARIPGPIALVELGASAGLCLLPDRYTTRLATPDGVVGLGEGEPVLEAEVDAGIAPSALPDIRWRRGVDLAPLDPRDVDDRRWLEASLPPDRPDRLARLRAALRTAREHPADVVAGEALAALPGLAADAPR
;
A
#
# COMPACT_ATOMS: atom_id res chain seq x y z
N MET A 1 -1.96 -9.17 29.84
CA MET A 1 -3.23 -8.48 29.52
C MET A 1 -3.26 -8.25 28.03
N THR A 2 -4.36 -8.57 27.36
CA THR A 2 -4.54 -8.27 25.94
C THR A 2 -4.68 -6.76 25.76
N GLU A 3 -3.87 -6.14 24.89
CA GLU A 3 -3.95 -4.70 24.54
C GLU A 3 -5.40 -4.31 24.22
N THR A 4 -5.95 -3.25 24.82
CA THR A 4 -7.32 -2.79 24.52
C THR A 4 -7.40 -2.11 23.15
N THR A 5 -8.61 -1.91 22.60
CA THR A 5 -8.77 -1.11 21.37
C THR A 5 -8.23 0.31 21.58
N ARG A 6 -8.52 0.93 22.72
CA ARG A 6 -7.96 2.24 23.08
C ARG A 6 -6.43 2.25 23.05
N ASP A 7 -5.78 1.29 23.70
CA ASP A 7 -4.31 1.22 23.76
C ASP A 7 -3.71 1.06 22.36
N TRP A 8 -4.36 0.29 21.49
CA TRP A 8 -3.94 0.11 20.10
C TRP A 8 -3.99 1.43 19.33
N TYR A 9 -5.07 2.20 19.43
CA TYR A 9 -5.18 3.50 18.76
C TYR A 9 -4.16 4.52 19.29
N LEU A 10 -3.89 4.53 20.60
CA LEU A 10 -2.83 5.37 21.18
C LEU A 10 -1.44 4.98 20.68
N ARG A 11 -1.16 3.68 20.54
CA ARG A 11 0.10 3.20 19.95
C ARG A 11 0.19 3.58 18.47
N ALA A 12 -0.87 3.38 17.70
CA ALA A 12 -0.91 3.74 16.29
C ALA A 12 -0.68 5.24 16.06
N ALA A 13 -1.21 6.11 16.92
CA ALA A 13 -0.91 7.54 16.89
C ALA A 13 0.60 7.83 16.99
N ARG A 14 1.35 7.07 17.79
CA ARG A 14 2.81 7.24 17.90
C ARG A 14 3.52 6.73 16.65
N GLU A 15 3.09 5.60 16.11
CA GLU A 15 3.66 5.00 14.90
C GLU A 15 3.43 5.88 13.66
N LEU A 16 2.29 6.58 13.59
CA LEU A 16 1.91 7.42 12.46
C LEU A 16 2.46 8.85 12.53
N ALA A 17 3.04 9.27 13.66
CA ALA A 17 3.49 10.64 13.90
C ALA A 17 4.48 11.19 12.85
N ALA A 18 5.29 10.32 12.25
CA ALA A 18 6.23 10.71 11.20
C ALA A 18 5.61 10.78 9.80
N THR A 19 4.36 10.33 9.61
CA THR A 19 3.81 10.02 8.28
C THR A 19 2.45 10.63 7.98
N SER A 20 1.61 10.91 8.96
CA SER A 20 0.28 11.51 8.75
C SER A 20 -0.23 12.21 10.01
N ALA A 21 -0.28 13.54 9.99
CA ALA A 21 -0.84 14.31 11.10
C ALA A 21 -2.34 14.07 11.23
N ARG A 22 -3.06 13.89 10.11
CA ARG A 22 -4.49 13.63 10.11
C ARG A 22 -4.83 12.31 10.79
N GLN A 23 -4.12 11.23 10.44
CA GLN A 23 -4.39 9.93 11.03
C GLN A 23 -3.97 9.87 12.51
N VAL A 24 -2.98 10.67 12.94
CA VAL A 24 -2.68 10.85 14.37
C VAL A 24 -3.85 11.50 15.10
N GLU A 25 -4.38 12.61 14.58
CA GLU A 25 -5.56 13.28 15.14
C GLU A 25 -6.74 12.31 15.28
N TRP A 26 -7.04 11.55 14.22
CA TRP A 26 -8.10 10.55 14.26
C TRP A 26 -7.82 9.41 15.23
N CYS A 27 -6.58 8.95 15.34
CA CYS A 27 -6.23 7.91 16.31
C CYS A 27 -6.48 8.37 17.75
N LEU A 28 -6.03 9.58 18.10
CA LEU A 28 -6.23 10.16 19.42
C LEU A 28 -7.72 10.39 19.70
N GLY A 29 -8.44 10.94 18.72
CA GLY A 29 -9.88 11.14 18.82
C GLY A 29 -10.65 9.83 19.06
N VAL A 30 -10.37 8.77 18.30
CA VAL A 30 -11.00 7.45 18.52
C VAL A 30 -10.67 6.91 19.91
N ALA A 31 -9.44 7.09 20.40
CA ALA A 31 -9.04 6.64 21.73
C ALA A 31 -9.79 7.35 22.88
N ASP A 32 -10.31 8.55 22.64
CA ASP A 32 -11.03 9.36 23.63
C ASP A 32 -12.55 9.45 23.39
N ASP A 33 -13.09 8.82 22.32
CA ASP A 33 -14.54 8.78 22.03
C ASP A 33 -15.16 7.41 22.41
N PRO A 34 -15.96 7.34 23.50
CA PRO A 34 -16.62 6.12 23.91
C PRO A 34 -17.57 5.52 22.87
N ARG A 35 -18.15 6.34 21.97
CA ARG A 35 -19.07 5.87 20.92
C ARG A 35 -18.32 5.05 19.87
N MET A 36 -17.15 5.55 19.45
CA MET A 36 -16.29 4.85 18.50
C MET A 36 -15.71 3.57 19.11
N LEU A 37 -15.25 3.63 20.36
CA LEU A 37 -14.72 2.46 21.05
C LEU A 37 -15.80 1.37 21.22
N ALA A 38 -17.01 1.73 21.63
CA ALA A 38 -18.11 0.78 21.77
C ALA A 38 -18.46 0.09 20.43
N LEU A 39 -18.49 0.85 19.33
CA LEU A 39 -18.71 0.30 17.99
C LEU A 39 -17.61 -0.68 17.58
N LEU A 40 -16.34 -0.30 17.78
CA LEU A 40 -15.20 -1.14 17.42
C LEU A 40 -15.10 -2.38 18.31
N ASP A 41 -15.40 -2.26 19.60
CA ASP A 41 -15.30 -3.36 20.55
C ASP A 41 -16.36 -4.46 20.33
N ALA A 42 -17.44 -4.16 19.62
CA ALA A 42 -18.41 -5.14 19.15
C ALA A 42 -17.89 -6.01 17.97
N LEU A 43 -16.84 -5.58 17.27
CA LEU A 43 -16.29 -6.28 16.10
C LEU A 43 -15.19 -7.29 16.49
N PRO A 44 -14.90 -8.30 15.66
CA PRO A 44 -13.71 -9.14 15.85
C PRO A 44 -12.42 -8.31 15.86
N ARG A 45 -11.43 -8.71 16.66
CA ARG A 45 -10.16 -7.94 16.81
C ARG A 45 -9.49 -7.54 15.49
N PRO A 46 -9.42 -8.38 14.43
CA PRO A 46 -8.83 -7.98 13.15
C PRO A 46 -9.55 -6.81 12.46
N ALA A 47 -10.84 -6.63 12.71
CA ALA A 47 -11.66 -5.56 12.12
C ALA A 47 -11.53 -4.21 12.86
N ARG A 48 -10.73 -4.15 13.94
CA ARG A 48 -10.55 -2.93 14.76
C ARG A 48 -9.31 -2.12 14.39
N GLN A 49 -8.55 -2.55 13.39
CA GLN A 49 -7.29 -1.91 12.97
C GLN A 49 -7.50 -0.43 12.60
N PRO A 50 -6.68 0.52 13.11
CA PRO A 50 -6.82 1.94 12.77
C PRO A 50 -6.77 2.23 11.27
N SER A 51 -5.79 1.66 10.56
CA SER A 51 -5.66 1.83 9.11
C SER A 51 -6.89 1.32 8.35
N LEU A 52 -7.48 0.20 8.81
CA LEU A 52 -8.69 -0.38 8.23
C LEU A 52 -9.92 0.50 8.48
N LEU A 53 -10.07 1.06 9.70
CA LEU A 53 -11.13 2.02 10.01
C LEU A 53 -11.05 3.23 9.08
N PHE A 54 -9.87 3.83 8.94
CA PHE A 54 -9.70 5.01 8.10
C PHE A 54 -9.95 4.70 6.62
N ALA A 55 -9.46 3.56 6.14
CA ALA A 55 -9.67 3.12 4.77
C ALA A 55 -11.15 2.85 4.46
N VAL A 56 -11.87 2.14 5.33
CA VAL A 56 -13.30 1.88 5.14
C VAL A 56 -14.12 3.16 5.27
N ALA A 57 -13.79 4.03 6.22
CA ALA A 57 -14.44 5.34 6.34
C ALA A 57 -14.30 6.15 5.03
N ALA A 58 -13.08 6.27 4.49
CA ALA A 58 -12.84 6.95 3.22
C ALA A 58 -13.56 6.25 2.05
N TYR A 59 -13.55 4.91 2.01
CA TYR A 59 -14.29 4.11 1.03
C TYR A 59 -15.81 4.28 1.16
N LEU A 60 -16.34 4.63 2.32
CA LEU A 60 -17.77 4.96 2.48
C LEU A 60 -18.07 6.45 2.21
N GLY A 61 -17.04 7.26 1.94
CA GLY A 61 -17.16 8.67 1.61
C GLY A 61 -17.07 9.62 2.81
N ALA A 62 -16.45 9.19 3.91
CA ALA A 62 -16.12 10.09 5.02
C ALA A 62 -15.16 11.20 4.53
N PRO A 63 -15.34 12.46 5.00
CA PRO A 63 -14.53 13.58 4.54
C PRO A 63 -13.12 13.57 5.15
N ASP A 64 -12.16 14.17 4.46
CA ASP A 64 -10.92 14.63 5.11
C ASP A 64 -11.24 15.87 5.96
N ALA A 65 -11.50 15.64 7.24
CA ALA A 65 -11.92 16.67 8.18
C ALA A 65 -11.31 16.43 9.58
N PRO A 66 -11.28 17.46 10.44
CA PRO A 66 -10.96 17.30 11.85
C PRO A 66 -11.83 16.22 12.52
N TYR A 67 -11.31 15.61 13.58
CA TYR A 67 -11.87 14.39 14.16
C TYR A 67 -13.38 14.47 14.44
N ALA A 68 -13.87 15.56 15.04
CA ALA A 68 -15.29 15.67 15.39
C ALA A 68 -16.21 15.53 14.17
N ALA A 69 -15.93 16.26 13.09
CA ALA A 69 -16.72 16.20 11.86
C ALA A 69 -16.56 14.86 11.14
N TRP A 70 -15.34 14.29 11.15
CA TRP A 70 -15.08 12.97 10.60
C TRP A 70 -15.84 11.87 11.37
N ALA A 71 -15.79 11.89 12.70
CA ALA A 71 -16.43 10.91 13.57
C ALA A 71 -17.96 10.95 13.41
N ASP A 72 -18.56 12.14 13.33
CA ASP A 72 -20.00 12.28 13.10
C ASP A 72 -20.41 11.68 11.73
N ALA A 73 -19.62 11.94 10.67
CA ALA A 73 -19.87 11.35 9.35
C ALA A 73 -19.71 9.82 9.33
N VAL A 74 -18.72 9.29 10.07
CA VAL A 74 -18.48 7.85 10.20
C VAL A 74 -19.61 7.17 10.99
N LEU A 75 -20.00 7.75 12.13
CA LEU A 75 -21.06 7.20 12.99
C LEU A 75 -22.43 7.27 12.32
N ALA A 76 -22.69 8.28 11.50
CA ALA A 76 -23.90 8.37 10.67
C ALA A 76 -24.05 7.20 9.68
N ARG A 77 -22.96 6.48 9.38
CA ARG A 77 -22.93 5.29 8.52
C ARG A 77 -22.42 4.04 9.24
N SER A 78 -22.60 3.98 10.56
CA SER A 78 -22.11 2.89 11.41
C SER A 78 -22.55 1.49 10.93
N ASP A 79 -23.78 1.34 10.44
CA ASP A 79 -24.28 0.08 9.89
C ASP A 79 -23.50 -0.39 8.65
N GLU A 80 -23.15 0.52 7.75
CA GLU A 80 -22.33 0.23 6.57
C GLU A 80 -20.89 -0.09 6.99
N LEU A 81 -20.34 0.70 7.91
CA LEU A 81 -19.01 0.53 8.46
C LEU A 81 -18.82 -0.87 9.07
N VAL A 82 -19.75 -1.29 9.93
CA VAL A 82 -19.73 -2.60 10.61
C VAL A 82 -19.83 -3.76 9.62
N ARG A 83 -20.53 -3.59 8.49
CA ARG A 83 -20.60 -4.60 7.42
C ARG A 83 -19.31 -4.70 6.62
N GLU A 84 -18.64 -3.58 6.36
CA GLU A 84 -17.46 -3.53 5.49
C GLU A 84 -16.15 -3.89 6.21
N LEU A 85 -15.98 -3.48 7.47
CA LEU A 85 -14.73 -3.71 8.23
C LEU A 85 -14.27 -5.18 8.24
N PRO A 86 -15.12 -6.20 8.46
CA PRO A 86 -14.67 -7.60 8.46
C PRO A 86 -14.34 -8.17 7.08
N ARG A 87 -14.77 -7.50 5.99
CA ARG A 87 -14.65 -7.98 4.61
C ARG A 87 -13.38 -7.48 3.93
N ARG A 88 -12.83 -6.38 4.43
CA ARG A 88 -11.71 -5.68 3.81
C ARG A 88 -10.41 -5.97 4.56
N ARG A 89 -9.30 -5.88 3.83
CA ARG A 89 -7.95 -5.95 4.37
C ARG A 89 -7.14 -4.82 3.77
N VAL A 90 -6.41 -4.10 4.62
CA VAL A 90 -5.46 -3.09 4.13
C VAL A 90 -4.15 -3.80 3.81
N GLN A 91 -3.66 -3.58 2.60
CA GLN A 91 -2.32 -3.96 2.18
C GLN A 91 -1.66 -2.71 1.57
N THR A 92 -0.44 -2.41 2.00
CA THR A 92 0.29 -1.26 1.48
C THR A 92 1.00 -1.62 0.18
N ASN A 93 0.38 -1.29 -0.96
CA ASN A 93 0.97 -1.44 -2.29
C ASN A 93 1.62 -0.13 -2.71
N GLU A 94 2.86 0.11 -2.25
CA GLU A 94 3.56 1.39 -2.37
C GLU A 94 4.63 1.34 -3.49
N PRO A 95 4.39 1.92 -4.68
CA PRO A 95 5.33 1.91 -5.80
C PRO A 95 6.70 2.52 -5.46
N GLY A 96 6.79 3.40 -4.46
CA GLY A 96 8.07 3.94 -4.00
C GLY A 96 9.07 2.87 -3.55
N ARG A 97 8.60 1.67 -3.16
CA ARG A 97 9.48 0.53 -2.83
C ARG A 97 10.23 -0.02 -4.04
N CYS A 98 9.81 0.30 -5.27
CA CYS A 98 10.53 -0.07 -6.48
C CYS A 98 11.90 0.60 -6.57
N VAL A 99 12.16 1.74 -5.91
CA VAL A 99 13.46 2.42 -5.98
C VAL A 99 14.60 1.55 -5.41
N PRO A 100 14.58 1.14 -4.13
CA PRO A 100 15.62 0.25 -3.60
C PRO A 100 15.59 -1.14 -4.25
N LEU A 101 14.42 -1.62 -4.67
CA LEU A 101 14.30 -2.90 -5.38
C LEU A 101 15.03 -2.85 -6.72
N LEU A 102 14.84 -1.80 -7.51
CA LEU A 102 15.51 -1.61 -8.80
C LEU A 102 17.03 -1.53 -8.63
N ALA A 103 17.51 -0.82 -7.61
CA ALA A 103 18.94 -0.77 -7.29
C ALA A 103 19.51 -2.14 -6.94
N ALA A 104 18.77 -2.97 -6.19
CA ALA A 104 19.19 -4.33 -5.86
C ALA A 104 19.16 -5.26 -7.08
N LEU A 105 18.08 -5.25 -7.85
CA LEU A 105 17.90 -6.13 -9.02
C LEU A 105 18.90 -5.81 -10.13
N ALA A 106 19.24 -4.55 -10.34
CA ALA A 106 20.22 -4.13 -11.36
C ALA A 106 21.65 -4.67 -11.09
N ARG A 107 21.92 -5.18 -9.88
CA ARG A 107 23.21 -5.82 -9.54
C ARG A 107 23.25 -7.30 -9.91
N ILE A 108 22.13 -7.90 -10.29
CA ILE A 108 22.05 -9.31 -10.70
C ILE A 108 22.39 -9.38 -12.19
N PRO A 109 23.47 -10.08 -12.59
CA PRO A 109 23.77 -10.24 -14.00
C PRO A 109 22.77 -11.17 -14.69
N GLY A 110 22.21 -10.72 -15.82
CA GLY A 110 21.37 -11.55 -16.68
C GLY A 110 19.87 -11.53 -16.35
N PRO A 111 19.09 -12.42 -16.98
CA PRO A 111 17.63 -12.47 -16.84
C PRO A 111 17.16 -12.75 -15.41
N ILE A 112 16.09 -12.08 -15.00
CA ILE A 112 15.47 -12.21 -13.68
C ILE A 112 14.04 -12.71 -13.81
N ALA A 113 13.72 -13.75 -13.02
CA ALA A 113 12.36 -14.14 -12.68
C ALA A 113 12.01 -13.57 -11.30
N LEU A 114 11.08 -12.61 -11.26
CA LEU A 114 10.71 -11.87 -10.06
C LEU A 114 9.45 -12.46 -9.39
N VAL A 115 9.56 -12.87 -8.13
CA VAL A 115 8.43 -13.29 -7.30
C VAL A 115 8.20 -12.28 -6.17
N GLU A 116 6.97 -11.80 -6.01
CA GLU A 116 6.56 -10.95 -4.89
C GLU A 116 5.57 -11.67 -3.97
N LEU A 117 5.81 -11.60 -2.65
CA LEU A 117 4.91 -12.12 -1.62
C LEU A 117 4.09 -10.98 -1.02
N GLY A 118 2.77 -11.13 -0.93
CA GLY A 118 1.87 -10.04 -0.53
C GLY A 118 1.78 -8.96 -1.60
N ALA A 119 1.68 -9.38 -2.87
CA ALA A 119 1.83 -8.50 -4.03
C ALA A 119 0.64 -7.54 -4.25
N SER A 120 -0.50 -7.74 -3.58
CA SER A 120 -1.71 -6.93 -3.73
C SER A 120 -2.10 -6.73 -5.20
N ALA A 121 -2.02 -5.50 -5.73
CA ALA A 121 -2.32 -5.18 -7.12
C ALA A 121 -1.11 -5.31 -8.06
N GLY A 122 0.00 -5.89 -7.59
CA GLY A 122 1.21 -6.16 -8.36
C GLY A 122 2.04 -4.93 -8.71
N LEU A 123 1.82 -3.78 -8.07
CA LEU A 123 2.52 -2.54 -8.43
C LEU A 123 4.04 -2.62 -8.19
N CYS A 124 4.51 -3.41 -7.21
CA CYS A 124 5.94 -3.58 -6.95
C CYS A 124 6.59 -4.65 -7.84
N LEU A 125 5.82 -5.38 -8.65
CA LEU A 125 6.33 -6.28 -9.69
C LEU A 125 6.73 -5.53 -10.96
N LEU A 126 6.55 -4.21 -11.03
CA LEU A 126 6.74 -3.38 -12.23
C LEU A 126 7.92 -2.39 -12.17
N PRO A 127 9.06 -2.66 -11.48
CA PRO A 127 10.11 -1.66 -11.30
C PRO A 127 10.75 -1.21 -12.63
N ASP A 128 10.83 -2.09 -13.63
CA ASP A 128 11.31 -1.81 -15.00
C ASP A 128 10.31 -1.05 -15.88
N ARG A 129 9.09 -0.82 -15.38
CA ARG A 129 8.03 -0.08 -16.09
C ARG A 129 7.83 1.34 -15.58
N TYR A 130 8.55 1.72 -14.53
CA TYR A 130 8.49 3.05 -13.94
C TYR A 130 9.72 3.86 -14.35
N THR A 131 9.60 5.19 -14.29
CA THR A 131 10.79 6.05 -14.37
C THR A 131 11.38 6.17 -12.96
N THR A 132 12.68 5.98 -12.81
CA THR A 132 13.39 6.24 -11.55
C THR A 132 14.40 7.36 -11.75
N ARG A 133 14.37 8.39 -10.90
CA ARG A 133 15.35 9.48 -10.86
C ARG A 133 16.08 9.47 -9.53
N LEU A 134 17.38 9.28 -9.59
CA LEU A 134 18.25 9.19 -8.42
C LEU A 134 19.16 10.40 -8.40
N ALA A 135 18.98 11.27 -7.40
CA ALA A 135 19.92 12.33 -7.12
C ALA A 135 21.13 11.75 -6.39
N THR A 136 22.32 12.01 -6.93
CA THR A 136 23.62 11.62 -6.38
C THR A 136 24.51 12.86 -6.23
N PRO A 137 25.61 12.78 -5.46
CA PRO A 137 26.59 13.88 -5.39
C PRO A 137 27.14 14.32 -6.76
N ASP A 138 27.17 13.41 -7.74
CA ASP A 138 27.74 13.65 -9.09
C ASP A 138 26.68 14.10 -10.11
N GLY A 139 25.40 14.17 -9.73
CA GLY A 139 24.29 14.54 -10.60
C GLY A 139 23.08 13.62 -10.49
N VAL A 140 22.15 13.73 -11.45
CA VAL A 140 20.91 12.93 -11.48
C VAL A 140 21.03 11.79 -12.48
N VAL A 141 20.79 10.56 -12.02
CA VAL A 141 20.68 9.36 -12.87
C VAL A 141 19.20 9.08 -13.14
N GLY A 142 18.81 9.02 -14.41
CA GLY A 142 17.45 8.68 -14.84
C GLY A 142 17.39 7.31 -15.53
N LEU A 143 16.45 6.46 -15.14
CA LEU A 143 16.23 5.13 -15.73
C LEU A 143 14.75 4.92 -16.04
N GLY A 144 14.45 4.30 -17.18
CA GLY A 144 13.09 4.01 -17.62
C GLY A 144 12.36 5.23 -18.23
N GLU A 145 11.20 4.97 -18.84
CA GLU A 145 10.41 5.97 -19.58
C GLU A 145 8.91 5.95 -19.21
N GLY A 146 8.53 5.26 -18.13
CA GLY A 146 7.13 5.11 -17.71
C GLY A 146 6.70 5.97 -16.52
N GLU A 147 5.45 5.80 -16.09
CA GLU A 147 4.91 6.42 -14.88
C GLU A 147 4.62 5.41 -13.77
N PRO A 148 4.69 5.80 -12.48
CA PRO A 148 5.11 7.10 -11.97
C PRO A 148 6.60 7.36 -12.16
N VAL A 149 6.99 8.62 -12.04
CA VAL A 149 8.39 8.98 -11.73
C VAL A 149 8.61 8.76 -10.24
N LEU A 150 9.58 7.91 -9.91
CA LEU A 150 10.01 7.62 -8.55
C LEU A 150 11.34 8.31 -8.28
N GLU A 151 11.36 9.17 -7.27
CA GLU A 151 12.52 10.01 -6.98
C GLU A 151 13.11 9.66 -5.62
N ALA A 152 14.44 9.62 -5.54
CA ALA A 152 15.17 9.40 -4.30
C ALA A 152 16.57 10.03 -4.36
N GLU A 153 17.13 10.31 -3.19
CA GLU A 153 18.54 10.67 -3.01
C GLU A 153 19.32 9.42 -2.59
N VAL A 154 20.46 9.16 -3.25
CA VAL A 154 21.32 8.00 -2.97
C VAL A 154 22.79 8.37 -3.12
N ASP A 155 23.66 7.61 -2.45
CA ASP A 155 25.10 7.70 -2.72
C ASP A 155 25.40 7.23 -4.14
N ALA A 156 26.40 7.84 -4.79
CA ALA A 156 26.75 7.54 -6.18
C ALA A 156 27.03 6.05 -6.44
N GLY A 157 27.62 5.33 -5.48
CA GLY A 157 27.91 3.89 -5.59
C GLY A 157 26.68 2.97 -5.55
N ILE A 158 25.49 3.50 -5.24
CA ILE A 158 24.23 2.75 -5.18
C ILE A 158 23.40 2.95 -6.46
N ALA A 159 23.61 4.04 -7.19
CA ALA A 159 22.86 4.33 -8.41
C ALA A 159 23.19 3.29 -9.50
N PRO A 160 22.19 2.54 -10.01
CA PRO A 160 22.42 1.60 -11.09
C PRO A 160 22.62 2.32 -12.42
N SER A 161 23.40 1.72 -13.31
CA SER A 161 23.69 2.25 -14.64
C SER A 161 22.71 1.78 -15.72
N ALA A 162 21.88 0.79 -15.42
CA ALA A 162 20.90 0.22 -16.34
C ALA A 162 19.70 -0.37 -15.58
N LEU A 163 18.59 -0.59 -16.30
CA LEU A 163 17.44 -1.32 -15.78
C LEU A 163 17.76 -2.81 -15.62
N PRO A 164 17.15 -3.51 -14.64
CA PRO A 164 17.26 -4.96 -14.51
C PRO A 164 16.55 -5.69 -15.67
N ASP A 165 17.08 -6.84 -16.08
CA ASP A 165 16.51 -7.66 -17.17
C ASP A 165 15.39 -8.59 -16.66
N ILE A 166 14.25 -8.03 -16.28
CA ILE A 166 13.11 -8.80 -15.74
C ILE A 166 12.32 -9.44 -16.88
N ARG A 167 12.48 -10.75 -17.07
CA ARG A 167 11.83 -11.53 -18.14
C ARG A 167 10.54 -12.21 -17.71
N TRP A 168 10.36 -12.40 -16.41
CA TRP A 168 9.19 -13.05 -15.86
C TRP A 168 8.86 -12.45 -14.50
N ARG A 169 7.57 -12.31 -14.19
CA ARG A 169 7.09 -11.75 -12.93
C ARG A 169 5.81 -12.43 -12.50
N ARG A 170 5.70 -12.78 -11.21
CA ARG A 170 4.45 -13.28 -10.61
C ARG A 170 4.37 -12.94 -9.13
N GLY A 171 3.18 -12.65 -8.64
CA GLY A 171 2.90 -12.37 -7.25
C GLY A 171 2.00 -13.42 -6.62
N VAL A 172 1.99 -13.46 -5.30
CA VAL A 172 0.94 -14.10 -4.51
C VAL A 172 0.43 -13.14 -3.45
N ASP A 173 -0.88 -13.11 -3.23
CA ASP A 173 -1.51 -12.37 -2.15
C ASP A 173 -2.69 -13.17 -1.59
N LEU A 174 -3.06 -12.94 -0.32
CA LEU A 174 -4.25 -13.54 0.28
C LEU A 174 -5.55 -12.99 -0.34
N ALA A 175 -5.52 -11.74 -0.78
CA ALA A 175 -6.62 -11.07 -1.45
C ALA A 175 -6.07 -10.16 -2.56
N PRO A 176 -5.64 -10.74 -3.70
CA PRO A 176 -5.16 -9.97 -4.85
C PRO A 176 -6.20 -8.94 -5.29
N LEU A 177 -5.73 -7.77 -5.70
CA LEU A 177 -6.56 -6.69 -6.21
C LEU A 177 -6.30 -6.53 -7.71
N ASP A 178 -7.33 -6.31 -8.51
CA ASP A 178 -7.20 -6.11 -9.96
C ASP A 178 -7.08 -4.60 -10.26
N PRO A 179 -5.93 -4.13 -10.80
CA PRO A 179 -5.78 -2.75 -11.25
C PRO A 179 -6.82 -2.29 -12.28
N ARG A 180 -7.50 -3.22 -12.97
CA ARG A 180 -8.52 -2.93 -13.97
C ARG A 180 -9.91 -2.80 -13.37
N ASP A 181 -10.15 -3.41 -12.22
CA ASP A 181 -11.41 -3.31 -11.51
C ASP A 181 -11.59 -1.89 -10.92
N VAL A 182 -12.83 -1.41 -10.91
CA VAL A 182 -13.12 -0.04 -10.44
C VAL A 182 -13.17 0.02 -8.92
N ASP A 183 -13.70 -1.01 -8.27
CA ASP A 183 -13.83 -1.09 -6.82
C ASP A 183 -12.48 -1.29 -6.15
N ASP A 184 -11.63 -2.16 -6.70
CA ASP A 184 -10.29 -2.41 -6.17
C ASP A 184 -9.41 -1.16 -6.23
N ARG A 185 -9.49 -0.40 -7.32
CA ARG A 185 -8.83 0.91 -7.40
C ARG A 185 -9.35 1.88 -6.36
N ARG A 186 -10.67 1.95 -6.19
CA ARG A 186 -11.30 2.80 -5.17
C ARG A 186 -10.86 2.40 -3.76
N TRP A 187 -10.71 1.10 -3.51
CA TRP A 187 -10.21 0.56 -2.25
C TRP A 187 -8.74 0.91 -2.01
N LEU A 188 -7.88 0.78 -3.02
CA LEU A 188 -6.47 1.17 -2.93
C LEU A 188 -6.32 2.67 -2.66
N GLU A 189 -7.09 3.52 -3.34
CA GLU A 189 -7.09 4.96 -3.11
C GLU A 189 -7.57 5.31 -1.69
N ALA A 190 -8.66 4.69 -1.24
CA ALA A 190 -9.20 4.90 0.10
C ALA A 190 -8.24 4.43 1.22
N SER A 191 -7.36 3.47 0.93
CA SER A 191 -6.38 2.95 1.87
C SER A 191 -5.20 3.90 2.14
N LEU A 192 -5.09 5.01 1.40
CA LEU A 192 -4.06 6.01 1.63
C LEU A 192 -4.52 7.09 2.63
N PRO A 193 -3.59 7.63 3.43
CA PRO A 193 -3.90 8.80 4.27
C PRO A 193 -4.32 9.99 3.39
N PRO A 194 -5.37 10.74 3.76
CA PRO A 194 -5.86 11.86 2.94
C PRO A 194 -4.87 13.03 2.86
N ASP A 195 -4.01 13.20 3.87
CA ASP A 195 -2.98 14.23 3.95
C ASP A 195 -1.69 13.89 3.16
N ARG A 196 -1.77 12.89 2.27
CA ARG A 196 -0.66 12.44 1.41
C ARG A 196 -1.05 12.45 -0.09
N PRO A 197 -1.39 13.61 -0.67
CA PRO A 197 -1.83 13.72 -2.07
C PRO A 197 -0.79 13.29 -3.10
N ASP A 198 0.50 13.41 -2.78
CA ASP A 198 1.62 12.87 -3.58
C ASP A 198 1.57 11.33 -3.66
N ARG A 199 1.24 10.65 -2.56
CA ARG A 199 1.08 9.19 -2.55
C ARG A 199 -0.11 8.77 -3.40
N LEU A 200 -1.22 9.51 -3.33
CA LEU A 200 -2.40 9.27 -4.16
C LEU A 200 -2.09 9.48 -5.66
N ALA A 201 -1.37 10.54 -6.00
CA ALA A 201 -0.95 10.79 -7.38
C ALA A 201 -0.04 9.66 -7.90
N ARG A 202 0.94 9.24 -7.09
CA ARG A 202 1.83 8.11 -7.41
C ARG A 202 1.08 6.80 -7.58
N LEU A 203 0.15 6.48 -6.68
CA LEU A 203 -0.70 5.28 -6.77
C LEU A 203 -1.52 5.30 -8.06
N ARG A 204 -2.19 6.41 -8.38
CA ARG A 204 -2.99 6.55 -9.61
C ARG A 204 -2.16 6.37 -10.88
N ALA A 205 -0.94 6.92 -10.89
CA ALA A 205 0.00 6.73 -11.99
C ALA A 205 0.42 5.26 -12.12
N ALA A 206 0.79 4.61 -11.01
CA ALA A 206 1.18 3.20 -11.01
C ALA A 206 0.03 2.28 -11.44
N LEU A 207 -1.22 2.59 -11.04
CA LEU A 207 -2.42 1.87 -11.47
C LEU A 207 -2.68 2.00 -12.98
N ARG A 208 -2.38 3.14 -13.60
CA ARG A 208 -2.45 3.27 -15.07
C ARG A 208 -1.46 2.31 -15.73
N THR A 209 -0.21 2.33 -15.31
CA THR A 209 0.84 1.44 -15.84
C THR A 209 0.50 -0.03 -15.61
N ALA A 210 -0.02 -0.40 -14.43
CA ALA A 210 -0.41 -1.78 -14.13
C ALA A 210 -1.61 -2.26 -14.93
N ARG A 211 -2.49 -1.38 -15.40
CA ARG A 211 -3.59 -1.78 -16.30
C ARG A 211 -3.08 -2.17 -17.69
N GLU A 212 -2.09 -1.43 -18.18
CA GLU A 212 -1.43 -1.65 -19.48
C GLU A 212 -0.46 -2.84 -19.42
N HIS A 213 0.19 -3.03 -18.27
CA HIS A 213 1.18 -4.07 -18.01
C HIS A 213 0.82 -4.86 -16.73
N PRO A 214 -0.27 -5.65 -16.74
CA PRO A 214 -0.68 -6.38 -15.54
C PRO A 214 0.40 -7.39 -15.14
N ALA A 215 0.72 -7.43 -13.85
CA ALA A 215 1.45 -8.55 -13.28
C ALA A 215 0.47 -9.68 -12.95
N ASP A 216 0.91 -10.93 -13.13
CA ASP A 216 0.13 -12.09 -12.73
C ASP A 216 0.21 -12.25 -11.21
N VAL A 217 -0.89 -12.06 -10.49
CA VAL A 217 -0.96 -12.21 -9.03
C VAL A 217 -2.01 -13.24 -8.68
N VAL A 218 -1.59 -14.35 -8.07
CA VAL A 218 -2.48 -15.44 -7.69
C VAL A 218 -2.94 -15.32 -6.24
N ALA A 219 -4.16 -15.76 -5.97
CA ALA A 219 -4.65 -15.86 -4.60
C ALA A 219 -4.00 -17.06 -3.88
N GLY A 220 -3.39 -16.82 -2.72
CA GLY A 220 -2.76 -17.89 -1.96
C GLY A 220 -2.04 -17.43 -0.70
N GLU A 221 -1.76 -18.39 0.18
CA GLU A 221 -0.84 -18.17 1.30
C GLU A 221 0.60 -18.25 0.78
N ALA A 222 1.44 -17.30 1.18
CA ALA A 222 2.75 -17.09 0.58
C ALA A 222 3.68 -18.31 0.71
N LEU A 223 3.75 -18.93 1.89
CA LEU A 223 4.63 -20.09 2.13
C LEU A 223 4.13 -21.33 1.39
N ALA A 224 2.82 -21.49 1.26
CA ALA A 224 2.22 -22.59 0.51
C ALA A 224 2.43 -22.44 -1.01
N ALA A 225 2.33 -21.22 -1.55
CA ALA A 225 2.39 -20.96 -2.99
C ALA A 225 3.82 -20.88 -3.54
N LEU A 226 4.79 -20.43 -2.73
CA LEU A 226 6.15 -20.13 -3.20
C LEU A 226 6.84 -21.28 -3.96
N PRO A 227 6.79 -22.55 -3.52
CA PRO A 227 7.41 -23.65 -4.27
C PRO A 227 6.86 -23.81 -5.69
N GLY A 228 5.54 -23.63 -5.86
CA GLY A 228 4.89 -23.70 -7.18
C GLY A 228 5.28 -22.52 -8.07
N LEU A 229 5.27 -21.30 -7.51
CA LEU A 229 5.70 -20.10 -8.23
C LEU A 229 7.15 -20.21 -8.71
N ALA A 230 8.04 -20.74 -7.87
CA ALA A 230 9.44 -20.95 -8.23
C ALA A 230 9.61 -22.02 -9.31
N ALA A 231 8.78 -23.06 -9.33
CA ALA A 231 8.81 -24.10 -10.35
C ALA A 231 8.33 -23.59 -11.73
N ASP A 232 7.42 -22.60 -11.74
CA ASP A 232 6.90 -21.97 -12.95
C ASP A 232 7.87 -20.95 -13.57
N ALA A 233 8.91 -20.55 -12.85
CA ALA A 233 9.91 -19.62 -13.35
C ALA A 233 10.68 -20.23 -14.54
N PRO A 234 10.89 -19.49 -15.64
CA PRO A 234 11.66 -19.97 -16.78
C PRO A 234 13.12 -20.24 -16.38
N ARG A 235 13.72 -21.26 -17.02
CA ARG A 235 15.13 -21.63 -16.86
C ARG A 235 16.04 -20.86 -17.80
#